data_AF-A0A7V2LX96-F1
#
_entry.id   AF-A0A7V2LX96-F1
#
_cell.length_a   1.000
_cell.length_b   1.000
_cell.length_c   1.000
_cell.angle_alpha   90.00
_cell.angle_beta   90.00
_cell.angle_gamma   90.00
#
_symmetry.space_group_name_H-M   'P 1'
#
loop_
_entity.id
_entity.type
_entity.pdbx_description
1 polymer ?
#
loop_
_entity_poly.entity_id
_entity_poly.type
_entity_poly.pdbx_seq_one_letter_code
_entity_poly.pdbx_strand_id
1 'polypeptide(L)'
;MMIKRFRRTIFFLVLLAFALSACSGAYAHSSGWPGLSVQDTTAYLSYNNGVYAVDIEKGQVLWQFPEEASRDQTFYAAPVLTPDGKQLLVGSYDHKLYSLDPASGQLLWDFKEAKSYYIGAPLATEAAIYAPNADGVLYALSLDGQRRWTFHSDRALWATPATDGQRLYLPAMDHRLYALNPDDGQVLWQTDLGGAMVSAPALAKGVLYLGTFADKVVAVRAEDGQPLWEASTRGWVWSTPAYAQGRLFFGDVEGAFYALDARDGSLLWSIQPDGPIVDTAAVDQGTVYFTTEQGTLYAVSAEDGTVRWTYNAGATLQTGPVLTPGGIVLIAPTDGSDLLQALNAADGQPRWAIQPAK
;
A
#
# COMPACT_ATOMS: atom_id res chain seq x y z
N MET A 1 -34.80 7.34 -41.63
CA MET A 1 -34.09 6.09 -41.97
C MET A 1 -32.60 6.26 -41.63
N MET A 2 -32.30 6.24 -40.33
CA MET A 2 -31.62 5.13 -39.63
C MET A 2 -30.08 5.14 -39.63
N ILE A 3 -29.38 6.13 -40.22
CA ILE A 3 -27.90 6.10 -40.23
C ILE A 3 -27.24 7.25 -39.43
N LYS A 4 -27.90 8.40 -39.23
CA LYS A 4 -27.30 9.54 -38.49
C LYS A 4 -27.50 9.52 -36.96
N ARG A 5 -28.47 8.77 -36.42
CA ARG A 5 -28.63 8.62 -34.95
C ARG A 5 -27.68 7.58 -34.35
N PHE A 6 -27.17 6.63 -35.13
CA PHE A 6 -26.28 5.57 -34.65
C PHE A 6 -24.86 6.08 -34.32
N ARG A 7 -24.35 7.08 -35.06
CA ARG A 7 -23.03 7.68 -34.79
C ARG A 7 -22.95 8.51 -33.52
N ARG A 8 -24.06 9.14 -33.07
CA ARG A 8 -24.08 9.89 -31.80
C ARG A 8 -24.18 8.97 -30.59
N THR A 9 -24.90 7.85 -30.70
CA THR A 9 -25.00 6.85 -29.62
C THR A 9 -23.69 6.08 -29.44
N ILE A 10 -22.97 5.77 -30.53
CA ILE A 10 -21.62 5.16 -30.44
C ILE A 10 -20.61 6.16 -29.86
N PHE A 11 -20.67 7.44 -30.22
CA PHE A 11 -19.78 8.44 -29.63
C PHE A 11 -20.04 8.66 -28.13
N PHE A 12 -21.30 8.59 -27.69
CA PHE A 12 -21.65 8.63 -26.26
C PHE A 12 -21.32 7.32 -25.52
N LEU A 13 -21.43 6.15 -26.16
CA LEU A 13 -21.01 4.86 -25.57
C LEU A 13 -19.49 4.72 -25.47
N VAL A 14 -18.74 5.30 -26.42
CA VAL A 14 -17.27 5.36 -26.35
C VAL A 14 -16.82 6.38 -25.30
N LEU A 15 -17.50 7.52 -25.14
CA LEU A 15 -17.24 8.45 -24.03
C LEU A 15 -17.66 7.91 -22.65
N LEU A 16 -18.67 7.03 -22.57
CA LEU A 16 -19.01 6.31 -21.33
C LEU A 16 -18.01 5.18 -21.02
N ALA A 17 -17.38 4.59 -22.04
CA ALA A 17 -16.30 3.62 -21.88
C ALA A 17 -14.97 4.28 -21.48
N PHE A 18 -14.73 5.54 -21.88
CA PHE A 18 -13.59 6.37 -21.40
C PHE A 18 -13.86 7.07 -20.05
N ALA A 19 -15.07 6.94 -19.49
CA ALA A 19 -15.39 7.37 -18.13
C ALA A 19 -15.24 6.25 -17.08
N LEU A 20 -14.82 5.04 -17.50
CA LEU A 20 -14.55 3.90 -16.63
C LEU A 20 -13.07 3.51 -16.57
N SER A 21 -12.20 4.26 -17.26
CA SER A 21 -10.75 3.99 -17.32
C SER A 21 -9.97 5.01 -16.49
N ALA A 22 -10.11 4.93 -15.17
CA ALA A 22 -9.17 5.41 -14.15
C ALA A 22 -9.68 5.10 -12.73
N CYS A 23 -10.34 3.96 -12.54
CA CYS A 23 -10.18 3.24 -11.29
C CYS A 23 -9.06 2.26 -11.58
N SER A 24 -7.81 2.64 -11.31
CA SER A 24 -6.93 1.63 -10.73
C SER A 24 -7.76 1.05 -9.59
N GLY A 25 -8.27 -0.17 -9.72
CA GLY A 25 -8.86 -0.87 -8.61
C GLY A 25 -7.77 -0.87 -7.55
N ALA A 26 -7.86 0.07 -6.62
CA ALA A 26 -6.89 0.20 -5.56
C ALA A 26 -7.14 -1.01 -4.70
N TYR A 27 -6.42 -2.09 -4.98
CA TYR A 27 -6.29 -3.20 -4.06
C TYR A 27 -5.93 -2.55 -2.72
N ALA A 28 -6.83 -2.67 -1.75
CA ALA A 28 -6.58 -2.10 -0.44
C ALA A 28 -5.43 -2.91 0.17
N HIS A 29 -4.25 -2.31 0.24
CA HIS A 29 -3.05 -2.91 0.80
C HIS A 29 -2.42 -1.93 1.79
N SER A 30 -1.85 -2.48 2.85
CA SER A 30 -1.10 -1.74 3.85
C SER A 30 0.40 -1.75 3.50
N SER A 31 1.16 -0.77 3.99
CA SER A 31 2.63 -0.74 3.86
C SER A 31 3.36 -1.10 5.15
N GLY A 32 2.62 -1.26 6.24
CA GLY A 32 3.09 -1.60 7.57
C GLY A 32 3.32 -3.09 7.78
N TRP A 33 3.74 -3.43 8.98
CA TRP A 33 4.11 -4.80 9.39
C TRP A 33 3.15 -5.24 10.50
N PRO A 34 2.27 -6.23 10.27
CA PRO A 34 2.24 -7.19 9.18
C PRO A 34 1.76 -6.63 7.83
N GLY A 35 2.22 -7.21 6.73
CA GLY A 35 1.76 -6.84 5.40
C GLY A 35 0.39 -7.44 5.09
N LEU A 36 -0.61 -6.62 4.72
CA LEU A 36 -1.99 -7.06 4.50
C LEU A 36 -2.52 -6.53 3.16
N SER A 37 -3.17 -7.39 2.38
CA SER A 37 -3.89 -7.02 1.17
C SER A 37 -5.21 -7.77 1.04
N VAL A 38 -6.15 -7.22 0.28
CA VAL A 38 -7.47 -7.81 0.06
C VAL A 38 -7.80 -7.87 -1.43
N GLN A 39 -8.35 -9.01 -1.87
CA GLN A 39 -9.03 -9.16 -3.15
C GLN A 39 -10.34 -9.92 -2.94
N ASP A 40 -11.43 -9.34 -3.44
CA ASP A 40 -12.78 -9.89 -3.35
C ASP A 40 -13.15 -10.28 -1.90
N THR A 41 -13.21 -11.58 -1.61
CA THR A 41 -13.56 -12.16 -0.31
C THR A 41 -12.36 -12.72 0.43
N THR A 42 -11.14 -12.54 -0.08
CA THR A 42 -9.92 -13.12 0.48
C THR A 42 -8.96 -12.02 0.94
N ALA A 43 -8.47 -12.14 2.17
CA ALA A 43 -7.36 -11.36 2.69
C ALA A 43 -6.07 -12.17 2.63
N TYR A 44 -4.98 -11.55 2.17
CA TYR A 44 -3.65 -12.13 2.17
C TYR A 44 -2.79 -11.38 3.20
N LEU A 45 -2.21 -12.12 4.13
CA LEU A 45 -1.44 -11.57 5.24
C LEU A 45 -0.04 -12.18 5.26
N SER A 46 0.98 -11.35 5.33
CA SER A 46 2.36 -11.74 5.62
C SER A 46 2.70 -11.32 7.04
N TYR A 47 2.94 -12.31 7.91
CA TYR A 47 3.40 -12.04 9.26
C TYR A 47 4.32 -13.13 9.80
N ASN A 48 5.44 -12.72 10.38
CA ASN A 48 6.42 -13.62 10.98
C ASN A 48 6.78 -14.75 9.99
N ASN A 49 6.59 -15.99 10.40
CA ASN A 49 6.98 -17.20 9.69
C ASN A 49 5.95 -17.72 8.68
N GLY A 50 4.93 -16.91 8.33
CA GLY A 50 3.88 -17.34 7.43
C GLY A 50 3.29 -16.25 6.53
N VAL A 51 2.75 -16.73 5.42
CA VAL A 51 1.79 -16.04 4.55
C VAL A 51 0.48 -16.77 4.66
N TYR A 52 -0.62 -16.06 4.86
CA TYR A 52 -1.94 -16.64 5.09
C TYR A 52 -2.93 -16.10 4.07
N ALA A 53 -3.77 -16.97 3.51
CA ALA A 53 -5.01 -16.55 2.87
C ALA A 53 -6.18 -16.78 3.83
N VAL A 54 -7.04 -15.79 3.94
CA VAL A 54 -8.17 -15.78 4.89
C VAL A 54 -9.46 -15.46 4.14
N ASP A 55 -10.47 -16.30 4.32
CA ASP A 55 -11.85 -16.00 3.93
C ASP A 55 -12.41 -14.93 4.87
N ILE A 56 -12.65 -13.74 4.32
CA ILE A 56 -13.08 -12.55 5.06
C ILE A 56 -14.49 -12.71 5.62
N GLU A 57 -15.36 -13.44 4.93
CA GLU A 57 -16.75 -13.60 5.36
C GLU A 57 -16.85 -14.56 6.54
N LYS A 58 -16.06 -15.64 6.51
CA LYS A 58 -16.08 -16.70 7.52
C LYS A 58 -15.06 -16.51 8.64
N GLY A 59 -14.04 -15.68 8.44
CA GLY A 59 -12.92 -15.54 9.38
C GLY A 59 -12.12 -16.84 9.49
N GLN A 60 -11.82 -17.48 8.34
CA GLN A 60 -11.15 -18.79 8.30
C GLN A 60 -9.89 -18.74 7.44
N VAL A 61 -8.80 -19.30 7.95
CA VAL A 61 -7.58 -19.52 7.16
C VAL A 61 -7.89 -20.57 6.08
N LEU A 62 -7.70 -20.19 4.82
CA LEU A 62 -7.86 -21.05 3.65
C LEU A 62 -6.61 -21.91 3.43
N TRP A 63 -5.44 -21.28 3.52
CA TRP A 63 -4.14 -21.92 3.40
C TRP A 63 -3.07 -21.06 4.09
N GLN A 64 -1.91 -21.68 4.37
CA GLN A 64 -0.71 -20.98 4.81
C GLN A 64 0.51 -21.40 3.97
N PHE A 65 1.47 -20.50 3.83
CA PHE A 65 2.76 -20.74 3.20
C PHE A 65 3.91 -20.26 4.10
N PRO A 66 4.97 -21.05 4.31
CA PRO A 66 5.04 -22.48 3.99
C PRO A 66 3.98 -23.29 4.75
N GLU A 67 3.65 -24.50 4.27
CA GLU A 67 2.67 -25.39 4.93
C GLU A 67 3.06 -25.69 6.38
N GLU A 68 4.35 -25.84 6.63
CA GLU A 68 4.94 -25.89 7.97
C GLU A 68 5.83 -24.66 8.18
N ALA A 69 5.52 -23.88 9.21
CA ALA A 69 6.21 -22.63 9.47
C ALA A 69 7.71 -22.87 9.76
N SER A 70 8.57 -22.22 8.99
CA SER A 70 10.02 -22.27 9.19
C SER A 70 10.51 -21.03 9.93
N ARG A 71 11.42 -21.20 10.88
CA ARG A 71 12.11 -20.06 11.54
C ARG A 71 13.10 -19.35 10.63
N ASP A 72 13.48 -19.98 9.52
CA ASP A 72 14.42 -19.43 8.55
C ASP A 72 13.74 -18.53 7.51
N GLN A 73 12.41 -18.43 7.56
CA GLN A 73 11.61 -17.60 6.65
C GLN A 73 10.84 -16.57 7.46
N THR A 74 10.88 -15.32 7.02
CA THR A 74 10.11 -14.25 7.64
C THR A 74 9.49 -13.35 6.59
N PHE A 75 8.23 -12.97 6.78
CA PHE A 75 7.41 -12.23 5.83
C PHE A 75 6.76 -11.04 6.53
N TYR A 76 6.99 -9.83 5.98
CA TYR A 76 6.37 -8.59 6.46
C TYR A 76 5.89 -7.69 5.32
N ALA A 77 6.50 -7.77 4.13
CA ALA A 77 6.03 -7.04 2.96
C ALA A 77 4.61 -7.48 2.61
N ALA A 78 3.73 -6.52 2.27
CA ALA A 78 2.36 -6.83 1.88
C ALA A 78 2.33 -7.76 0.66
N PRO A 79 1.56 -8.86 0.70
CA PRO A 79 1.35 -9.71 -0.46
C PRO A 79 0.67 -8.93 -1.59
N VAL A 80 1.14 -9.10 -2.83
CA VAL A 80 0.58 -8.39 -4.00
C VAL A 80 0.13 -9.37 -5.05
N LEU A 81 -1.12 -9.25 -5.47
CA LEU A 81 -1.65 -10.00 -6.60
C LEU A 81 -1.21 -9.37 -7.92
N THR A 82 -0.87 -10.24 -8.86
CA THR A 82 -0.80 -9.85 -10.26
C THR A 82 -2.19 -9.42 -10.77
N PRO A 83 -2.28 -8.48 -11.72
CA PRO A 83 -3.57 -7.98 -12.20
C PRO A 83 -4.53 -9.05 -12.72
N ASP A 84 -4.01 -10.14 -13.29
CA ASP A 84 -4.80 -11.28 -13.77
C ASP A 84 -5.23 -12.25 -12.65
N GLY A 85 -4.82 -11.99 -11.40
CA GLY A 85 -5.16 -12.76 -10.22
C GLY A 85 -4.54 -14.16 -10.16
N LYS A 86 -3.55 -14.47 -11.02
CA LYS A 86 -2.98 -15.83 -11.09
C LYS A 86 -1.79 -16.06 -10.17
N GLN A 87 -1.19 -15.00 -9.65
CA GLN A 87 0.01 -15.06 -8.83
C GLN A 87 -0.10 -14.09 -7.65
N LEU A 88 0.27 -14.56 -6.48
CA LEU A 88 0.47 -13.78 -5.27
C LEU A 88 1.99 -13.64 -5.03
N LEU A 89 2.47 -12.41 -5.12
CA LEU A 89 3.87 -12.08 -4.94
C LEU A 89 4.15 -11.72 -3.49
N VAL A 90 5.18 -12.33 -2.90
CA VAL A 90 5.53 -12.14 -1.49
C VAL A 90 7.03 -11.97 -1.32
N GLY A 91 7.42 -10.84 -0.76
CA GLY A 91 8.79 -10.57 -0.36
C GLY A 91 9.13 -11.19 1.00
N SER A 92 10.33 -11.75 1.13
CA SER A 92 10.81 -12.34 2.37
C SER A 92 12.18 -11.83 2.83
N TYR A 93 12.46 -12.02 4.11
CA TYR A 93 13.73 -11.70 4.76
C TYR A 93 14.80 -12.77 4.52
N ASP A 94 14.46 -13.88 3.87
CA ASP A 94 15.43 -14.86 3.37
C ASP A 94 16.04 -14.46 2.00
N HIS A 95 15.85 -13.19 1.62
CA HIS A 95 16.31 -12.55 0.39
C HIS A 95 15.61 -13.07 -0.89
N LYS A 96 14.42 -13.67 -0.76
CA LYS A 96 13.65 -14.14 -1.91
C LYS A 96 12.37 -13.36 -2.12
N LEU A 97 12.01 -13.24 -3.40
CA LEU A 97 10.65 -12.93 -3.81
C LEU A 97 9.99 -14.23 -4.26
N TYR A 98 8.86 -14.55 -3.66
CA TYR A 98 8.06 -15.72 -3.98
C TYR A 98 6.89 -15.34 -4.87
N SER A 99 6.52 -16.23 -5.78
CA SER A 99 5.22 -16.24 -6.44
C SER A 99 4.47 -17.49 -6.04
N LEU A 100 3.28 -17.30 -5.48
CA LEU A 100 2.42 -18.35 -4.99
C LEU A 100 1.12 -18.40 -5.80
N ASP A 101 0.54 -19.58 -5.95
CA ASP A 101 -0.82 -19.75 -6.45
C ASP A 101 -1.80 -19.17 -5.40
N PRO A 102 -2.60 -18.13 -5.74
CA PRO A 102 -3.44 -17.46 -4.74
C PRO A 102 -4.55 -18.33 -4.14
N ALA A 103 -4.93 -19.42 -4.81
CA ALA A 103 -6.01 -20.30 -4.37
C ALA A 103 -5.51 -21.40 -3.41
N SER A 104 -4.26 -21.83 -3.55
CA SER A 104 -3.70 -22.98 -2.82
C SER A 104 -2.47 -22.67 -1.97
N GLY A 105 -1.83 -21.52 -2.18
CA GLY A 105 -0.56 -21.17 -1.54
C GLY A 105 0.66 -21.94 -2.08
N GLN A 106 0.49 -22.72 -3.15
CA GLN A 106 1.58 -23.48 -3.74
C GLN A 106 2.61 -22.57 -4.39
N LEU A 107 3.89 -22.88 -4.21
CA LEU A 107 4.99 -22.17 -4.84
C LEU A 107 4.96 -22.36 -6.36
N LEU A 108 4.84 -21.26 -7.11
CA LEU A 108 4.93 -21.23 -8.57
C LEU A 108 6.38 -21.04 -9.02
N TRP A 109 7.06 -20.03 -8.45
CA TRP A 109 8.47 -19.76 -8.66
C TRP A 109 9.03 -18.89 -7.53
N ASP A 110 10.35 -18.83 -7.43
CA ASP A 110 11.05 -17.91 -6.54
C ASP A 110 12.19 -17.20 -7.27
N PHE A 111 12.49 -15.98 -6.85
CA PHE A 111 13.61 -15.19 -7.33
C PHE A 111 14.63 -15.00 -6.20
N LYS A 112 15.90 -15.33 -6.49
CA LYS A 112 16.98 -15.50 -5.48
C LYS A 112 18.21 -14.61 -5.71
N GLU A 113 18.17 -13.64 -6.64
CA GLU A 113 19.36 -12.80 -6.92
C GLU A 113 19.52 -11.62 -5.94
N ALA A 114 18.50 -11.33 -5.13
CA ALA A 114 18.57 -10.27 -4.13
C ALA A 114 19.55 -10.60 -3.00
N LYS A 115 20.17 -9.56 -2.45
CA LYS A 115 21.22 -9.69 -1.42
C LYS A 115 20.75 -9.25 -0.04
N SER A 116 19.55 -8.70 0.07
CA SER A 116 18.96 -8.26 1.32
C SER A 116 17.45 -8.48 1.35
N TYR A 117 16.80 -7.93 2.37
CA TYR A 117 15.40 -8.17 2.69
C TYR A 117 14.46 -7.47 1.70
N TYR A 118 13.34 -8.14 1.40
CA TYR A 118 12.19 -7.47 0.82
C TYR A 118 11.34 -6.87 1.93
N ILE A 119 11.43 -5.55 2.08
CA ILE A 119 10.65 -4.76 3.04
C ILE A 119 9.42 -4.17 2.35
N GLY A 120 9.63 -3.51 1.20
CA GLY A 120 8.55 -2.99 0.37
C GLY A 120 7.88 -4.10 -0.44
N ALA A 121 6.57 -3.98 -0.63
CA ALA A 121 5.85 -4.86 -1.54
C ALA A 121 6.26 -4.60 -2.99
N PRO A 122 6.27 -5.62 -3.87
CA PRO A 122 6.50 -5.43 -5.29
C PRO A 122 5.32 -4.72 -5.96
N LEU A 123 5.57 -4.02 -7.07
CA LEU A 123 4.53 -3.52 -7.96
C LEU A 123 4.34 -4.52 -9.11
N ALA A 124 3.15 -5.10 -9.26
CA ALA A 124 2.80 -5.95 -10.39
C ALA A 124 1.95 -5.20 -11.42
N THR A 125 2.30 -5.37 -12.69
CA THR A 125 1.54 -4.89 -13.85
C THR A 125 1.24 -6.05 -14.79
N GLU A 126 0.44 -5.82 -15.83
CA GLU A 126 0.20 -6.81 -16.89
C GLU A 126 1.48 -7.20 -17.64
N ALA A 127 2.54 -6.37 -17.58
CA ALA A 127 3.75 -6.54 -18.38
C ALA A 127 4.97 -7.01 -17.58
N ALA A 128 5.03 -6.68 -16.29
CA ALA A 128 6.22 -6.85 -15.46
C ALA A 128 5.93 -6.77 -13.97
N ILE A 129 6.88 -7.26 -13.19
CA ILE A 129 6.96 -7.14 -11.73
C ILE A 129 8.15 -6.23 -11.40
N TYR A 130 7.96 -5.26 -10.52
CA TYR A 130 9.00 -4.35 -10.05
C TYR A 130 9.17 -4.53 -8.54
N ALA A 131 10.24 -5.21 -8.14
CA ALA A 131 10.47 -5.63 -6.77
C ALA A 131 11.60 -4.80 -6.12
N PRO A 132 11.27 -3.84 -5.23
CA PRO A 132 12.28 -3.07 -4.49
C PRO A 132 12.95 -3.95 -3.43
N ASN A 133 14.26 -3.78 -3.22
CA ASN A 133 14.98 -4.53 -2.20
C ASN A 133 15.85 -3.64 -1.31
N ALA A 134 16.07 -4.07 -0.06
CA ALA A 134 16.89 -3.36 0.91
C ALA A 134 18.38 -3.30 0.54
N ASP A 135 18.83 -4.06 -0.46
CA ASP A 135 20.18 -3.95 -1.02
C ASP A 135 20.38 -2.73 -1.96
N GLY A 136 19.33 -1.93 -2.15
CA GLY A 136 19.35 -0.74 -3.00
C GLY A 136 19.09 -1.05 -4.47
N VAL A 137 18.60 -2.24 -4.79
CA VAL A 137 18.29 -2.65 -6.17
C VAL A 137 16.78 -2.75 -6.37
N LEU A 138 16.29 -2.10 -7.44
CA LEU A 138 14.98 -2.41 -8.00
C LEU A 138 15.17 -3.50 -9.04
N TYR A 139 14.55 -4.66 -8.80
CA TYR A 139 14.55 -5.77 -9.74
C TYR A 139 13.29 -5.71 -10.61
N ALA A 140 13.45 -5.50 -11.91
CA ALA A 140 12.37 -5.65 -12.87
C ALA A 140 12.38 -7.07 -13.43
N LEU A 141 11.27 -7.78 -13.25
CA LEU A 141 11.11 -9.18 -13.63
C LEU A 141 9.98 -9.32 -14.66
N SER A 142 10.07 -10.35 -15.50
CA SER A 142 8.91 -10.87 -16.22
C SER A 142 7.95 -11.58 -15.27
N LEU A 143 6.72 -11.86 -15.73
CA LEU A 143 5.69 -12.52 -14.93
C LEU A 143 6.04 -13.97 -14.52
N ASP A 144 7.04 -14.58 -15.15
CA ASP A 144 7.58 -15.90 -14.80
C ASP A 144 8.83 -15.82 -13.90
N GLY A 145 9.13 -14.63 -13.35
CA GLY A 145 10.18 -14.44 -12.36
C GLY A 145 11.60 -14.23 -12.93
N GLN A 146 11.77 -14.12 -14.25
CA GLN A 146 13.09 -13.87 -14.85
C GLN A 146 13.46 -12.39 -14.81
N ARG A 147 14.71 -12.09 -14.46
CA ARG A 147 15.22 -10.71 -14.44
C ARG A 147 15.28 -10.12 -15.84
N ARG A 148 14.58 -9.00 -16.03
CA ARG A 148 14.62 -8.16 -17.25
C ARG A 148 15.72 -7.12 -17.16
N TRP A 149 15.72 -6.33 -16.10
CA TRP A 149 16.70 -5.28 -15.84
C TRP A 149 16.79 -4.97 -14.34
N THR A 150 17.80 -4.20 -13.95
CA THR A 150 17.98 -3.71 -12.57
C THR A 150 18.30 -2.23 -12.57
N PHE A 151 17.79 -1.52 -11.56
CA PHE A 151 18.18 -0.15 -11.24
C PHE A 151 18.80 -0.11 -9.84
N HIS A 152 19.79 0.77 -9.64
CA HIS A 152 20.54 0.89 -8.39
C HIS A 152 20.38 2.29 -7.81
N SER A 153 19.90 2.39 -6.57
CA SER A 153 19.94 3.60 -5.75
C SER A 153 21.14 3.60 -4.81
N ASP A 154 21.45 4.75 -4.21
CA ASP A 154 22.60 4.90 -3.30
C ASP A 154 22.32 4.28 -1.90
N ARG A 155 21.05 4.01 -1.59
CA ARG A 155 20.55 3.41 -0.35
C ARG A 155 19.43 2.41 -0.62
N ALA A 156 19.00 1.73 0.44
CA ALA A 156 17.93 0.74 0.41
C ALA A 156 16.62 1.26 -0.19
N LEU A 157 15.87 0.34 -0.81
CA LEU A 157 14.53 0.59 -1.34
C LEU A 157 13.50 -0.15 -0.47
N TRP A 158 12.79 0.61 0.36
CA TRP A 158 11.76 0.08 1.26
C TRP A 158 10.33 0.39 0.77
N ALA A 159 10.18 1.39 -0.09
CA ALA A 159 8.90 1.81 -0.61
C ALA A 159 8.47 0.92 -1.80
N THR A 160 7.18 0.58 -1.83
CA THR A 160 6.54 0.04 -3.03
C THR A 160 6.54 1.10 -4.14
N PRO A 161 7.00 0.77 -5.38
CA PRO A 161 6.93 1.71 -6.50
C PRO A 161 5.48 1.98 -6.91
N ALA A 162 5.21 3.16 -7.49
CA ALA A 162 3.95 3.45 -8.18
C ALA A 162 4.17 3.62 -9.68
N THR A 163 3.09 3.58 -10.47
CA THR A 163 3.17 3.81 -11.91
C THR A 163 1.94 4.51 -12.47
N ASP A 164 2.14 5.32 -13.51
CA ASP A 164 1.08 5.83 -14.39
C ASP A 164 0.97 5.03 -15.71
N GLY A 165 1.69 3.90 -15.81
CA GLY A 165 1.83 3.08 -17.01
C GLY A 165 2.90 3.57 -18.00
N GLN A 166 3.38 4.82 -17.85
CA GLN A 166 4.46 5.38 -18.69
C GLN A 166 5.77 5.51 -17.91
N ARG A 167 5.69 5.67 -16.59
CA ARG A 167 6.82 5.86 -15.67
C ARG A 167 6.63 5.00 -14.43
N LEU A 168 7.74 4.55 -13.87
CA LEU A 168 7.80 4.01 -12.50
C LEU A 168 8.28 5.12 -11.57
N TYR A 169 7.56 5.35 -10.49
CA TYR A 169 7.95 6.28 -9.45
C TYR A 169 8.48 5.49 -8.26
N LEU A 170 9.77 5.69 -7.95
CA LEU A 170 10.51 4.93 -6.96
C LEU A 170 11.06 5.88 -5.89
N PRO A 171 10.42 5.95 -4.71
CA PRO A 171 11.00 6.60 -3.54
C PRO A 171 12.15 5.76 -2.98
N ALA A 172 13.21 6.42 -2.53
CA ALA A 172 14.39 5.76 -1.98
C ALA A 172 14.86 6.39 -0.66
N MET A 173 15.62 5.61 0.12
CA MET A 173 16.20 6.08 1.38
C MET A 173 17.42 6.99 1.19
N ASP A 174 17.84 7.24 -0.06
CA ASP A 174 18.89 8.20 -0.41
C ASP A 174 18.34 9.63 -0.64
N HIS A 175 17.08 9.85 -0.22
CA HIS A 175 16.34 11.10 -0.30
C HIS A 175 15.81 11.45 -1.70
N ARG A 176 16.08 10.61 -2.70
CA ARG A 176 15.64 10.86 -4.07
C ARG A 176 14.35 10.11 -4.40
N LEU A 177 13.46 10.81 -5.09
CA LEU A 177 12.37 10.23 -5.84
C LEU A 177 12.83 10.09 -7.29
N TYR A 178 12.84 8.86 -7.80
CA TYR A 178 13.20 8.56 -9.17
C TYR A 178 11.95 8.33 -10.01
N ALA A 179 11.93 8.87 -11.24
CA ALA A 179 11.07 8.35 -12.30
C ALA A 179 11.90 7.55 -13.29
N LEU A 180 11.52 6.29 -13.51
CA LEU A 180 12.20 5.37 -14.39
C LEU A 180 11.30 5.00 -15.58
N ASN A 181 11.92 4.72 -16.72
CA ASN A 181 11.26 4.04 -17.81
C ASN A 181 10.95 2.57 -17.38
N PRO A 182 9.67 2.13 -17.42
CA PRO A 182 9.30 0.77 -17.02
C PRO A 182 9.94 -0.35 -17.86
N ASP A 183 10.34 -0.05 -19.10
CA ASP A 183 10.82 -1.05 -20.05
C ASP A 183 12.30 -1.41 -19.87
N ASP A 184 13.14 -0.43 -19.50
CA ASP A 184 14.60 -0.57 -19.45
C ASP A 184 15.25 0.01 -18.19
N GLY A 185 14.48 0.62 -17.29
CA GLY A 185 14.97 1.17 -16.02
C GLY A 185 15.76 2.48 -16.15
N GLN A 186 15.77 3.12 -17.33
CA GLN A 186 16.45 4.40 -17.49
C GLN A 186 15.80 5.49 -16.64
N VAL A 187 16.62 6.30 -15.96
CA VAL A 187 16.14 7.46 -15.20
C VAL A 187 15.64 8.53 -16.15
N LEU A 188 14.35 8.85 -16.07
CA LEU A 188 13.70 9.92 -16.80
C LEU A 188 13.89 11.26 -16.09
N TRP A 189 13.72 11.25 -14.77
CA TRP A 189 14.03 12.36 -13.88
C TRP A 189 14.30 11.85 -12.46
N GLN A 190 14.94 12.68 -11.64
CA GLN A 190 15.09 12.42 -10.21
C GLN A 190 15.02 13.75 -9.44
N THR A 191 14.50 13.70 -8.21
CA THR A 191 14.35 14.87 -7.34
C THR A 191 14.79 14.53 -5.93
N ASP A 192 15.71 15.30 -5.37
CA ASP A 192 16.09 15.21 -3.95
C ASP A 192 15.04 15.94 -3.10
N LEU A 193 14.37 15.21 -2.21
CA LEU A 193 13.33 15.73 -1.32
C LEU A 193 13.85 16.01 0.11
N GLY A 194 15.14 15.77 0.35
CA GLY A 194 15.86 16.15 1.57
C GLY A 194 15.73 15.17 2.74
N GLY A 195 14.95 14.10 2.61
CA GLY A 195 14.81 13.06 3.63
C GLY A 195 14.47 11.71 3.03
N ALA A 196 14.82 10.64 3.74
CA ALA A 196 14.53 9.28 3.32
C ALA A 196 13.02 9.07 3.14
N MET A 197 12.65 8.29 2.12
CA MET A 197 11.28 7.86 1.86
C MET A 197 11.20 6.35 1.97
N VAL A 198 10.26 5.89 2.78
CA VAL A 198 10.08 4.46 3.08
C VAL A 198 8.69 3.94 2.69
N SER A 199 7.76 4.84 2.34
CA SER A 199 6.40 4.53 1.90
C SER A 199 6.20 4.79 0.42
N ALA A 200 5.17 4.14 -0.14
CA ALA A 200 4.77 4.35 -1.53
C ALA A 200 4.35 5.82 -1.77
N PRO A 201 4.49 6.33 -3.00
CA PRO A 201 3.91 7.61 -3.36
C PRO A 201 2.43 7.44 -3.67
N ALA A 202 1.57 8.33 -3.16
CA ALA A 202 0.20 8.41 -3.62
C ALA A 202 0.15 9.20 -4.94
N LEU A 203 -0.21 8.53 -6.04
CA LEU A 203 -0.36 9.13 -7.35
C LEU A 203 -1.83 9.50 -7.59
N ALA A 204 -2.12 10.80 -7.73
CA ALA A 204 -3.45 11.26 -8.13
C ALA A 204 -3.36 12.48 -9.03
N LYS A 205 -4.12 12.46 -10.14
CA LYS A 205 -4.24 13.59 -11.09
C LYS A 205 -2.89 14.15 -11.57
N GLY A 206 -1.89 13.28 -11.78
CA GLY A 206 -0.55 13.67 -12.23
C GLY A 206 0.35 14.28 -11.14
N VAL A 207 -0.04 14.15 -9.88
CA VAL A 207 0.74 14.59 -8.72
C VAL A 207 1.06 13.38 -7.83
N LEU A 208 2.31 13.30 -7.37
CA LEU A 208 2.81 12.34 -6.40
C LEU A 208 2.83 13.02 -5.03
N TYR A 209 2.25 12.38 -4.03
CA TYR A 209 2.27 12.86 -2.64
C TYR A 209 3.04 11.87 -1.78
N LEU A 210 4.03 12.35 -1.04
CA LEU A 210 4.95 11.51 -0.28
C LEU A 210 5.19 12.07 1.12
N GLY A 211 5.24 11.18 2.11
CA GLY A 211 5.85 11.44 3.41
C GLY A 211 7.38 11.29 3.34
N THR A 212 8.08 12.05 4.17
CA THR A 212 9.56 11.97 4.28
C THR A 212 10.00 11.97 5.74
N PHE A 213 11.21 11.48 5.99
CA PHE A 213 11.88 11.61 7.30
C PHE A 213 12.53 12.99 7.53
N ALA A 214 12.20 13.98 6.70
CA ALA A 214 12.56 15.38 6.90
C ALA A 214 11.38 16.18 7.51
N ASP A 215 10.54 15.51 8.31
CA ASP A 215 9.37 16.09 8.99
C ASP A 215 8.44 16.86 8.06
N LYS A 216 8.14 16.28 6.89
CA LYS A 216 7.27 16.90 5.89
C LYS A 216 6.58 15.91 4.95
N VAL A 217 5.46 16.37 4.41
CA VAL A 217 4.83 15.84 3.19
C VAL A 217 5.16 16.75 2.01
N VAL A 218 5.43 16.14 0.85
CA VAL A 218 5.75 16.86 -0.39
C VAL A 218 4.82 16.42 -1.51
N ALA A 219 4.38 17.39 -2.32
CA ALA A 219 3.74 17.15 -3.61
C ALA A 219 4.72 17.39 -4.75
N VAL A 220 4.80 16.45 -5.68
CA VAL A 220 5.70 16.48 -6.83
C VAL A 220 4.90 16.24 -8.11
N ARG A 221 5.13 17.04 -9.14
CA ARG A 221 4.53 16.80 -10.46
C ARG A 221 5.13 15.53 -11.06
N ALA A 222 4.27 14.57 -11.40
CA ALA A 222 4.67 13.26 -11.89
C ALA A 222 5.38 13.32 -13.26
N GLU A 223 5.04 14.30 -14.09
CA GLU A 223 5.57 14.45 -15.44
C GLU A 223 7.09 14.67 -15.47
N ASP A 224 7.62 15.49 -14.56
CA ASP A 224 8.99 16.01 -14.63
C ASP A 224 9.72 16.11 -13.27
N GLY A 225 9.07 15.69 -12.18
CA GLY A 225 9.67 15.69 -10.86
C GLY A 225 9.71 17.06 -10.17
N GLN A 226 9.06 18.09 -10.70
CA GLN A 226 9.06 19.41 -10.07
C GLN A 226 8.28 19.39 -8.73
N PRO A 227 8.88 19.81 -7.60
CA PRO A 227 8.14 20.04 -6.36
C PRO A 227 7.10 21.14 -6.54
N LEU A 228 5.86 20.87 -6.14
CA LEU A 228 4.73 21.78 -6.24
C LEU A 228 4.50 22.53 -4.93
N TRP A 229 4.51 21.81 -3.80
CA TRP A 229 4.41 22.35 -2.46
C TRP A 229 4.99 21.36 -1.45
N GLU A 230 5.31 21.86 -0.26
CA GLU A 230 5.68 21.04 0.90
C GLU A 230 4.95 21.56 2.15
N ALA A 231 4.65 20.67 3.09
CA ALA A 231 4.00 20.98 4.36
C ALA A 231 4.75 20.30 5.50
N SER A 232 5.18 21.07 6.49
CA SER A 232 5.87 20.56 7.68
C SER A 232 4.93 19.81 8.61
N THR A 233 5.43 18.74 9.21
CA THR A 233 4.79 17.92 10.24
C THR A 233 5.54 18.06 11.56
N ARG A 234 5.07 17.39 12.61
CA ARG A 234 5.75 17.42 13.93
C ARG A 234 6.90 16.42 14.01
N GLY A 235 6.80 15.34 13.25
CA GLY A 235 7.86 14.35 13.10
C GLY A 235 7.79 13.64 11.75
N TRP A 236 8.57 12.57 11.61
CA TRP A 236 8.66 11.77 10.41
C TRP A 236 7.31 11.26 9.94
N VAL A 237 7.10 11.33 8.62
CA VAL A 237 5.93 10.73 7.98
C VAL A 237 6.36 9.39 7.38
N TRP A 238 6.01 8.31 8.09
CA TRP A 238 6.33 6.94 7.69
C TRP A 238 5.31 6.36 6.71
N SER A 239 4.09 6.89 6.71
CA SER A 239 2.95 6.35 5.97
C SER A 239 2.85 6.91 4.54
N THR A 240 2.09 6.21 3.68
CA THR A 240 1.66 6.77 2.39
C THR A 240 0.50 7.73 2.64
N PRO A 241 0.53 9.00 2.15
CA PRO A 241 -0.63 9.87 2.28
C PRO A 241 -1.85 9.33 1.52
N ALA A 242 -2.97 9.11 2.22
CA ALA A 242 -4.20 8.65 1.60
C ALA A 242 -4.89 9.82 0.88
N TYR A 243 -4.96 9.77 -0.45
CA TYR A 243 -5.67 10.77 -1.25
C TYR A 243 -7.15 10.39 -1.42
N ALA A 244 -8.05 11.27 -0.99
CA ALA A 244 -9.48 11.12 -1.26
C ALA A 244 -10.16 12.48 -1.43
N GLN A 245 -10.94 12.62 -2.52
CA GLN A 245 -11.76 13.81 -2.79
C GLN A 245 -11.00 15.15 -2.73
N GLY A 246 -9.71 15.17 -3.11
CA GLY A 246 -8.88 16.38 -3.09
C GLY A 246 -8.25 16.69 -1.74
N ARG A 247 -8.30 15.75 -0.78
CA ARG A 247 -7.64 15.84 0.52
C ARG A 247 -6.59 14.74 0.66
N LEU A 248 -5.59 14.99 1.50
CA LEU A 248 -4.59 14.02 1.91
C LEU A 248 -4.77 13.74 3.40
N PHE A 249 -4.78 12.47 3.78
CA PHE A 249 -4.87 12.02 5.17
C PHE A 249 -3.65 11.17 5.53
N PHE A 250 -2.97 11.50 6.62
CA PHE A 250 -1.78 10.78 7.07
C PHE A 250 -1.47 11.11 8.53
N GLY A 251 -0.65 10.28 9.16
CA GLY A 251 -0.10 10.54 10.47
C GLY A 251 1.42 10.60 10.49
N ASP A 252 1.96 11.10 11.61
CA ASP A 252 3.39 11.13 11.90
C ASP A 252 3.75 10.30 13.15
N VAL A 253 5.06 10.11 13.35
CA VAL A 253 5.61 9.35 14.49
C VAL A 253 5.43 10.04 15.84
N GLU A 254 5.08 11.33 15.86
CA GLU A 254 4.72 12.07 17.08
C GLU A 254 3.22 11.93 17.41
N GLY A 255 2.51 11.11 16.64
CA GLY A 255 1.11 10.76 16.87
C GLY A 255 0.12 11.83 16.46
N ALA A 256 0.50 12.80 15.63
CA ALA A 256 -0.44 13.72 15.03
C ALA A 256 -1.03 13.13 13.74
N PHE A 257 -2.34 13.30 13.54
CA PHE A 257 -3.03 12.92 12.30
C PHE A 257 -3.56 14.17 11.60
N TYR A 258 -3.31 14.29 10.30
CA TYR A 258 -3.54 15.49 9.50
C TYR A 258 -4.52 15.24 8.37
N ALA A 259 -5.26 16.28 8.01
CA ALA A 259 -5.87 16.43 6.69
C ALA A 259 -5.36 17.69 6.02
N LEU A 260 -4.79 17.55 4.82
CA LEU A 260 -4.34 18.67 4.00
C LEU A 260 -5.19 18.82 2.73
N ASP A 261 -5.31 20.03 2.21
CA ASP A 261 -5.78 20.25 0.85
C ASP A 261 -4.70 19.78 -0.13
N ALA A 262 -5.04 18.84 -1.02
CA ALA A 262 -4.06 18.23 -1.92
C ALA A 262 -3.54 19.20 -2.99
N ARG A 263 -4.18 20.35 -3.20
CA ARG A 263 -3.81 21.33 -4.23
C ARG A 263 -2.65 22.21 -3.81
N ASP A 264 -2.61 22.61 -2.55
CA ASP A 264 -1.65 23.59 -2.04
C ASP A 264 -0.97 23.19 -0.71
N GLY A 265 -1.31 22.04 -0.15
CA GLY A 265 -0.72 21.54 1.10
C GLY A 265 -1.23 22.26 2.35
N SER A 266 -2.25 23.11 2.24
CA SER A 266 -2.79 23.83 3.39
C SER A 266 -3.48 22.88 4.38
N LEU A 267 -3.25 23.11 5.67
CA LEU A 267 -3.87 22.35 6.75
C LEU A 267 -5.38 22.61 6.81
N LEU A 268 -6.19 21.56 6.65
CA LEU A 268 -7.63 21.62 6.81
C LEU A 268 -8.02 21.36 8.27
N TRP A 269 -7.48 20.29 8.86
CA TRP A 269 -7.66 19.94 10.26
C TRP A 269 -6.56 18.98 10.72
N SER A 270 -6.37 18.89 12.03
CA SER A 270 -5.49 17.90 12.67
C SER A 270 -6.05 17.47 14.01
N ILE A 271 -5.78 16.23 14.41
CA ILE A 271 -6.10 15.70 15.74
C ILE A 271 -4.86 15.06 16.38
N GLN A 272 -4.90 14.85 17.69
CA GLN A 272 -3.84 14.18 18.45
C GLN A 272 -4.37 12.87 19.08
N PRO A 273 -4.23 11.75 18.37
CA PRO A 273 -4.41 10.40 18.90
C PRO A 273 -3.47 10.04 20.06
N ASP A 274 -3.63 8.81 20.54
CA ASP A 274 -2.95 8.25 21.72
C ASP A 274 -1.49 7.82 21.48
N GLY A 275 -1.00 7.82 20.24
CA GLY A 275 0.38 7.48 19.95
C GLY A 275 0.77 7.56 18.47
N PRO A 276 1.99 7.10 18.14
CA PRO A 276 2.57 7.16 16.80
C PRO A 276 1.67 6.51 15.73
N ILE A 277 1.68 7.09 14.54
CA ILE A 277 0.95 6.57 13.37
C ILE A 277 1.96 6.27 12.27
N VAL A 278 2.16 4.99 11.99
CA VAL A 278 3.27 4.51 11.16
C VAL A 278 2.83 3.88 9.83
N ASP A 279 1.52 3.84 9.56
CA ASP A 279 1.01 3.28 8.30
C ASP A 279 -0.20 4.04 7.74
N THR A 280 -0.54 3.69 6.51
CA THR A 280 -1.48 4.35 5.61
C THR A 280 -2.92 4.24 6.13
N ALA A 281 -3.64 5.37 6.11
CA ALA A 281 -5.06 5.41 6.43
C ALA A 281 -5.92 4.86 5.28
N ALA A 282 -7.07 4.28 5.61
CA ALA A 282 -8.09 3.90 4.64
C ALA A 282 -9.23 4.92 4.64
N VAL A 283 -9.83 5.20 3.49
CA VAL A 283 -10.91 6.18 3.37
C VAL A 283 -12.10 5.56 2.64
N ASP A 284 -13.27 5.60 3.26
CA ASP A 284 -14.54 5.19 2.63
C ASP A 284 -15.70 6.08 3.09
N GLN A 285 -16.56 6.46 2.13
CA GLN A 285 -17.80 7.21 2.38
C GLN A 285 -17.68 8.39 3.36
N GLY A 286 -16.57 9.14 3.28
CA GLY A 286 -16.32 10.30 4.16
C GLY A 286 -15.88 9.96 5.59
N THR A 287 -15.50 8.70 5.83
CA THR A 287 -14.83 8.25 7.05
C THR A 287 -13.37 7.90 6.72
N VAL A 288 -12.45 8.31 7.58
CA VAL A 288 -11.04 7.94 7.53
C VAL A 288 -10.75 6.99 8.69
N TYR A 289 -10.15 5.86 8.37
CA TYR A 289 -9.74 4.84 9.31
C TYR A 289 -8.22 4.83 9.40
N PHE A 290 -7.67 4.88 10.61
CA PHE A 290 -6.23 4.78 10.81
C PHE A 290 -5.92 4.15 12.17
N THR A 291 -4.72 3.61 12.31
CA THR A 291 -4.26 2.91 13.51
C THR A 291 -3.12 3.65 14.17
N THR A 292 -3.00 3.51 15.49
CA THR A 292 -1.86 3.96 16.28
C THR A 292 -1.09 2.76 16.82
N GLU A 293 0.21 2.93 17.07
CA GLU A 293 1.04 1.90 17.69
C GLU A 293 0.57 1.50 19.09
N GLN A 294 -0.30 2.30 19.74
CA GLN A 294 -0.94 1.93 21.01
C GLN A 294 -2.09 0.91 20.86
N GLY A 295 -2.33 0.44 19.64
CA GLY A 295 -3.34 -0.57 19.35
C GLY A 295 -4.73 -0.02 19.15
N THR A 296 -4.87 1.29 18.93
CA THR A 296 -6.17 1.93 18.73
C THR A 296 -6.44 2.14 17.24
N LEU A 297 -7.54 1.59 16.75
CA LEU A 297 -8.16 1.91 15.47
C LEU A 297 -9.11 3.09 15.66
N TYR A 298 -8.90 4.16 14.92
CA TYR A 298 -9.77 5.34 14.88
C TYR A 298 -10.61 5.32 13.61
N ALA A 299 -11.89 5.69 13.73
CA ALA A 299 -12.72 6.11 12.61
C ALA A 299 -13.10 7.57 12.81
N VAL A 300 -12.65 8.45 11.91
CA VAL A 300 -12.87 9.90 12.00
C VAL A 300 -13.58 10.41 10.76
N SER A 301 -14.29 11.52 10.91
CA SER A 301 -14.88 12.23 9.79
C SER A 301 -13.79 12.82 8.89
N ALA A 302 -13.87 12.54 7.58
CA ALA A 302 -12.96 13.10 6.59
C ALA A 302 -13.10 14.63 6.44
N GLU A 303 -14.21 15.20 6.92
CA GLU A 303 -14.53 16.62 6.80
C GLU A 303 -13.81 17.50 7.80
N ASP A 304 -13.78 17.07 9.05
CA ASP A 304 -13.40 17.90 10.20
C ASP A 304 -12.56 17.16 11.24
N GLY A 305 -12.27 15.87 11.04
CA GLY A 305 -11.48 15.05 11.96
C GLY A 305 -12.25 14.62 13.20
N THR A 306 -13.56 14.87 13.29
CA THR A 306 -14.38 14.44 14.43
C THR A 306 -14.35 12.92 14.57
N VAL A 307 -13.97 12.42 15.74
CA VAL A 307 -13.94 10.98 16.06
C VAL A 307 -15.36 10.44 16.07
N ARG A 308 -15.64 9.45 15.22
CA ARG A 308 -16.93 8.75 15.15
C ARG A 308 -16.97 7.58 16.13
N TRP A 309 -15.89 6.79 16.13
CA TRP A 309 -15.69 5.70 17.08
C TRP A 309 -14.21 5.33 17.15
N THR A 310 -13.84 4.60 18.20
CA THR A 310 -12.52 3.97 18.35
C THR A 310 -12.69 2.52 18.76
N TYR A 311 -11.67 1.72 18.47
CA TYR A 311 -11.58 0.33 18.90
C TYR A 311 -10.16 0.02 19.37
N ASN A 312 -10.02 -0.62 20.52
CA ASN A 312 -8.73 -1.07 21.04
C ASN A 312 -8.54 -2.55 20.70
N ALA A 313 -7.52 -2.86 19.90
CA ALA A 313 -7.24 -4.21 19.42
C ALA A 313 -6.59 -5.12 20.48
N GLY A 314 -6.21 -4.57 21.64
CA GLY A 314 -5.53 -5.29 22.71
C GLY A 314 -4.06 -5.60 22.43
N ALA A 315 -3.50 -5.09 21.33
CA ALA A 315 -2.13 -5.27 20.91
C ALA A 315 -1.69 -4.15 19.95
N THR A 316 -0.38 -3.99 19.78
CA THR A 316 0.25 -3.02 18.88
C THR A 316 -0.29 -3.16 17.45
N LEU A 317 -0.59 -2.01 16.82
CA LEU A 317 -0.98 -1.94 15.40
C LEU A 317 0.07 -1.12 14.65
N GLN A 318 0.91 -1.82 13.89
CA GLN A 318 1.90 -1.24 12.97
C GLN A 318 1.44 -1.25 11.52
N THR A 319 0.23 -1.76 11.31
CA THR A 319 -0.41 -1.89 10.00
C THR A 319 -1.69 -1.08 9.96
N GLY A 320 -1.85 -0.35 8.87
CA GLY A 320 -3.03 0.45 8.56
C GLY A 320 -4.24 -0.44 8.34
N PRO A 321 -5.45 0.06 8.63
CA PRO A 321 -6.66 -0.71 8.42
C PRO A 321 -6.89 -0.95 6.92
N VAL A 322 -7.34 -2.16 6.57
CA VAL A 322 -7.71 -2.49 5.19
C VAL A 322 -9.22 -2.62 5.10
N LEU A 323 -9.84 -1.81 4.24
CA LEU A 323 -11.28 -1.83 4.01
C LEU A 323 -11.66 -2.86 2.96
N THR A 324 -12.78 -3.53 3.17
CA THR A 324 -13.37 -4.48 2.22
C THR A 324 -14.70 -3.94 1.67
N PRO A 325 -15.12 -4.34 0.46
CA PRO A 325 -16.39 -3.91 -0.13
C PRO A 325 -17.63 -4.22 0.73
N GLY A 326 -17.54 -5.19 1.64
CA GLY A 326 -18.61 -5.59 2.56
C GLY A 326 -18.76 -4.71 3.81
N GLY A 327 -18.07 -3.56 3.86
CA GLY A 327 -18.06 -2.68 5.03
C GLY A 327 -17.34 -3.31 6.22
N ILE A 328 -16.28 -4.08 5.96
CA ILE A 328 -15.40 -4.64 6.98
C ILE A 328 -14.11 -3.84 7.01
N VAL A 329 -13.63 -3.55 8.22
CA VAL A 329 -12.26 -3.10 8.47
C VAL A 329 -11.46 -4.28 8.98
N LEU A 330 -10.36 -4.61 8.32
CA LEU A 330 -9.38 -5.58 8.79
C LEU A 330 -8.21 -4.86 9.46
N ILE A 331 -7.75 -5.39 10.59
CA ILE A 331 -6.54 -4.94 11.27
C ILE A 331 -5.70 -6.15 11.67
N ALA A 332 -4.37 -5.99 11.64
CA ALA A 332 -3.42 -7.07 11.92
C ALA A 332 -2.54 -6.69 13.13
N PRO A 333 -2.88 -7.16 14.34
CA PRO A 333 -2.08 -6.91 15.54
C PRO A 333 -0.77 -7.73 15.57
N THR A 334 0.30 -7.19 16.15
CA THR A 334 1.62 -7.86 16.16
C THR A 334 1.93 -8.61 17.45
N ASP A 335 1.68 -8.01 18.62
CA ASP A 335 2.11 -8.56 19.92
C ASP A 335 0.97 -9.26 20.69
N GLY A 336 -0.13 -9.56 19.99
CA GLY A 336 -1.34 -10.16 20.53
C GLY A 336 -1.48 -11.66 20.23
N SER A 337 -2.61 -12.23 20.67
CA SER A 337 -2.99 -13.60 20.31
C SER A 337 -3.53 -13.74 18.89
N ASP A 338 -3.98 -12.62 18.31
CA ASP A 338 -4.75 -12.63 17.08
C ASP A 338 -3.86 -12.22 15.91
N LEU A 339 -3.93 -13.02 14.85
CA LEU A 339 -3.28 -12.81 13.56
C LEU A 339 -3.98 -11.69 12.77
N LEU A 340 -5.32 -11.67 12.81
CA LEU A 340 -6.16 -10.74 12.05
C LEU A 340 -7.49 -10.56 12.78
N GLN A 341 -7.95 -9.32 12.90
CA GLN A 341 -9.28 -8.99 13.44
C GLN A 341 -10.11 -8.29 12.36
N ALA A 342 -11.40 -8.59 12.33
CA ALA A 342 -12.37 -7.95 11.46
C ALA A 342 -13.43 -7.21 12.26
N LEU A 343 -13.75 -6.00 11.82
CA LEU A 343 -14.71 -5.12 12.45
C LEU A 343 -15.71 -4.58 11.43
N ASN A 344 -16.91 -4.24 11.89
CA ASN A 344 -17.86 -3.47 11.10
C ASN A 344 -17.33 -2.04 10.91
N ALA A 345 -17.18 -1.58 9.67
CA ALA A 345 -16.71 -0.24 9.37
C ALA A 345 -17.64 0.87 9.90
N ALA A 346 -18.94 0.57 10.03
CA ALA A 346 -19.95 1.53 10.44
C ALA A 346 -19.86 1.92 11.92
N ASP A 347 -19.55 0.96 12.81
CA ASP A 347 -19.68 1.12 14.26
C ASP A 347 -18.52 0.55 15.08
N GLY A 348 -17.51 -0.05 14.43
CA GLY A 348 -16.35 -0.63 15.09
C GLY A 348 -16.66 -1.88 15.91
N GLN A 349 -17.84 -2.50 15.74
CA GLN A 349 -18.15 -3.74 16.44
C GLN A 349 -17.34 -4.91 15.85
N PRO A 350 -16.71 -5.75 16.69
CA PRO A 350 -15.93 -6.89 16.21
C PRO A 350 -16.84 -7.94 15.55
N ARG A 351 -16.39 -8.47 14.41
CA ARG A 351 -17.04 -9.55 13.65
C ARG A 351 -16.43 -10.90 13.99
N TRP A 352 -15.11 -10.99 13.88
CA TRP A 352 -14.33 -12.18 14.18
C TRP A 352 -12.86 -11.80 14.41
N ALA A 353 -12.11 -12.72 15.02
CA ALA A 353 -10.66 -12.66 15.14
C ALA A 353 -10.09 -14.05 14.85
N ILE A 354 -8.95 -14.10 14.17
CA ILE A 354 -8.24 -15.33 13.83
C ILE A 354 -7.01 -15.42 14.73
N GLN A 355 -6.83 -16.57 15.36
CA GLN A 355 -5.61 -16.91 16.07
C GLN A 355 -4.79 -17.88 15.21
N PRO A 356 -3.45 -17.80 15.23
CA PRO A 356 -2.63 -18.78 14.55
C PRO A 356 -2.89 -20.18 15.15
N ALA A 357 -2.84 -21.20 14.29
CA ALA A 357 -2.89 -22.58 14.76
C ALA A 357 -1.70 -22.85 15.70
N LYS A 358 -1.95 -23.60 16.78
CA LYS A 358 -0.93 -23.92 17.80
C LYS A 358 0.17 -24.84 17.29
#